data_AF-A0A936PCX4-F1
#
_entry.id   AF-A0A936PCX4-F1
#
_cell.length_a   1.000
_cell.length_b   1.000
_cell.length_c   1.000
_cell.angle_alpha   90.00
_cell.angle_beta   90.00
_cell.angle_gamma   90.00
#
_symmetry.space_group_name_H-M   'P 1'
#
loop_
_entity.id
_entity.type
_entity.pdbx_description
1 polymer ?
#
loop_
_entity_poly.entity_id
_entity_poly.type
_entity_poly.pdbx_seq_one_letter_code
_entity_poly.pdbx_strand_id
1 'polypeptide(L)'
;MTALNPSLPGVAPVSPAVRERDSLRRELVDAQVHVLNMYLDKRSPDDLAVALDRLIQCCRASFEAEEALMARLRSQADPVHRDRHQAVLERLEQLRLSLLDTDRGRLLANLILIDRELISHAADARTVEASEGRAAPASRGPVSPIQPEQQH
;
A
#
# COMPACT_ATOMS: atom_id res chain seq x y z
N MET A 1 -44.91 3.32 25.92
CA MET A 1 -44.34 4.13 24.84
C MET A 1 -42.89 3.69 24.67
N THR A 2 -42.64 2.76 23.75
CA THR A 2 -41.31 2.20 23.50
C THR A 2 -40.80 2.80 22.21
N ALA A 3 -39.75 3.62 22.29
CA ALA A 3 -39.10 4.21 21.13
C ALA A 3 -38.29 3.12 20.41
N LEU A 4 -38.69 2.79 19.18
CA LEU A 4 -37.89 2.05 18.21
C LEU A 4 -36.77 2.97 17.74
N ASN A 5 -35.54 2.63 18.08
CA ASN A 5 -34.35 3.30 17.56
C ASN A 5 -33.94 2.56 16.27
N PRO A 6 -33.97 3.17 15.07
CA PRO A 6 -33.48 2.54 13.86
C PRO A 6 -31.96 2.61 13.83
N SER A 7 -31.30 1.46 13.99
CA SER A 7 -29.86 1.32 13.80
C SER A 7 -29.46 1.81 12.39
N LEU A 8 -28.56 2.78 12.35
CA LEU A 8 -27.85 3.21 11.14
C LEU A 8 -27.14 2.02 10.47
N PRO A 9 -27.02 2.00 9.13
CA PRO A 9 -26.34 0.92 8.42
C PRO A 9 -24.89 0.82 8.88
N GLY A 10 -24.57 -0.32 9.48
CA GLY A 10 -23.27 -0.62 10.07
C GLY A 10 -22.16 -0.59 9.03
N VAL A 11 -21.20 0.30 9.22
CA VAL A 11 -19.87 0.16 8.63
C VAL A 11 -19.30 -1.12 9.21
N ALA A 12 -19.10 -2.15 8.39
CA ALA A 12 -18.48 -3.38 8.84
C ALA A 12 -17.13 -3.06 9.51
N PRO A 13 -16.79 -3.71 10.64
CA PRO A 13 -15.53 -3.44 11.32
C PRO A 13 -14.36 -3.76 10.39
N VAL A 14 -13.53 -2.74 10.11
CA VAL A 14 -12.30 -2.89 9.33
C VAL A 14 -11.42 -3.95 9.99
N SER A 15 -10.91 -4.89 9.21
CA SER A 15 -10.11 -6.00 9.75
C SER A 15 -8.85 -5.46 10.46
N PRO A 16 -8.37 -6.12 11.53
CA PRO A 16 -7.15 -5.72 12.22
C PRO A 16 -5.95 -5.56 11.27
N ALA A 17 -5.82 -6.44 10.28
CA ALA A 17 -4.73 -6.42 9.30
C ALA A 17 -4.79 -5.19 8.37
N VAL A 18 -5.99 -4.75 7.98
CA VAL A 18 -6.14 -3.51 7.19
C VAL A 18 -5.79 -2.29 8.04
N ARG A 19 -6.20 -2.27 9.32
CA ARG A 19 -5.83 -1.17 10.24
C ARG A 19 -4.33 -1.09 10.49
N GLU A 20 -3.67 -2.22 10.68
CA GLU A 20 -2.22 -2.33 10.85
C GLU A 20 -1.48 -1.79 9.63
N ARG A 21 -1.86 -2.24 8.43
CA ARG A 21 -1.29 -1.74 7.17
C ARG A 21 -1.48 -0.23 7.02
N ASP A 22 -2.68 0.30 7.32
CA ASP A 22 -2.93 1.73 7.23
C ASP A 22 -2.12 2.54 8.26
N SER A 23 -1.78 1.94 9.41
CA SER A 23 -0.83 2.52 10.37
C SER A 23 0.58 2.58 9.80
N LEU A 24 1.06 1.46 9.27
CA LEU A 24 2.39 1.35 8.68
C LEU A 24 2.57 2.30 7.48
N ARG A 25 1.53 2.49 6.67
CA ARG A 25 1.55 3.50 5.58
C ARG A 25 1.67 4.93 6.10
N ARG A 26 1.03 5.26 7.23
CA ARG A 26 1.20 6.59 7.84
C ARG A 26 2.62 6.76 8.37
N GLU A 27 3.15 5.76 9.06
CA GLU A 27 4.52 5.76 9.57
C GLU A 27 5.56 5.88 8.44
N LEU A 28 5.32 5.24 7.30
CA LEU A 28 6.13 5.37 6.10
C LEU A 28 6.15 6.81 5.59
N VAL A 29 4.98 7.44 5.45
CA VAL A 29 4.88 8.85 5.02
C VAL A 29 5.59 9.78 6.00
N ASP A 30 5.40 9.56 7.31
CA ASP A 30 6.08 10.35 8.34
C ASP A 30 7.61 10.19 8.25
N ALA A 31 8.11 8.99 7.98
CA ALA A 31 9.53 8.73 7.78
C ALA A 31 10.07 9.43 6.52
N GLN A 32 9.32 9.44 5.41
CA GLN A 32 9.69 10.17 4.19
C GLN A 32 9.79 11.67 4.45
N VAL A 33 8.78 12.25 5.11
CA VAL A 33 8.77 13.66 5.50
C VAL A 33 9.95 13.97 6.42
N HIS A 34 10.27 13.07 7.35
CA HIS A 34 11.41 13.25 8.24
C HIS A 34 12.74 13.31 7.48
N VAL A 35 12.97 12.41 6.52
CA VAL A 35 14.17 12.45 5.66
C VAL A 35 14.25 13.76 4.87
N LEU A 36 13.14 14.21 4.30
CA LEU A 36 13.08 15.48 3.57
C LEU A 36 13.36 16.68 4.48
N ASN A 37 12.85 16.67 5.72
CA ASN A 37 13.15 17.73 6.69
C ASN A 37 14.63 17.73 7.08
N MET A 38 15.22 16.57 7.39
CA MET A 38 16.66 16.46 7.67
C MET A 38 17.50 16.95 6.49
N TYR A 39 17.07 16.64 5.27
CA TYR A 39 17.66 17.20 4.07
C TYR A 39 17.53 18.72 4.10
N LEU A 40 16.32 19.29 4.05
CA LEU A 40 16.07 20.73 3.92
C LEU A 40 16.76 21.58 5.00
N ASP A 41 16.79 21.08 6.24
CA ASP A 41 17.42 21.72 7.40
C ASP A 41 18.95 21.67 7.38
N LYS A 42 19.55 21.09 6.34
CA LYS A 42 21.01 20.95 6.18
C LYS A 42 21.65 20.23 7.37
N ARG A 43 20.96 19.22 7.90
CA ARG A 43 21.48 18.35 8.96
C ARG A 43 22.71 17.58 8.50
N SER A 44 23.44 17.02 9.46
CA SER A 44 24.64 16.24 9.17
C SER A 44 24.31 15.02 8.32
N PRO A 45 25.28 14.50 7.55
CA PRO A 45 25.11 13.23 6.85
C PRO A 45 24.74 12.07 7.79
N ASP A 46 25.23 12.09 9.02
CA ASP A 46 24.91 11.08 10.04
C ASP A 46 23.44 11.13 10.48
N ASP A 47 22.90 12.33 10.72
CA ASP A 47 21.48 12.51 11.05
C ASP A 47 20.59 12.01 9.89
N LEU A 48 21.01 12.31 8.66
CA LEU A 48 20.30 11.87 7.46
C LEU A 48 20.40 10.36 7.25
N ALA A 49 21.53 9.74 7.57
CA ALA A 49 21.72 8.31 7.55
C ALA A 49 20.74 7.60 8.50
N VAL A 50 20.61 8.11 9.73
CA VAL A 50 19.64 7.59 10.71
C VAL A 50 18.20 7.74 10.20
N ALA A 51 17.88 8.87 9.59
CA ALA A 51 16.55 9.08 9.00
C ALA A 51 16.27 8.12 7.84
N LEU A 52 17.25 7.86 6.97
CA LEU A 52 17.15 6.89 5.88
C LEU A 52 17.02 5.45 6.40
N ASP A 53 17.75 5.07 7.45
CA ASP A 53 17.62 3.76 8.09
C ASP A 53 16.20 3.53 8.61
N ARG A 54 15.61 4.56 9.23
CA ARG A 54 14.22 4.53 9.68
C ARG A 54 13.25 4.40 8.50
N LEU A 55 13.47 5.12 7.41
CA LEU A 55 12.65 5.00 6.19
C LEU A 55 12.71 3.59 5.60
N ILE A 56 13.91 3.00 5.49
CA ILE A 56 14.10 1.62 5.03
C ILE A 56 13.30 0.64 5.90
N GLN A 57 13.37 0.79 7.24
CA GLN A 57 12.63 -0.04 8.17
C GLN A 57 11.12 0.08 7.99
N CYS A 58 10.60 1.30 7.82
CA CYS A 58 9.18 1.53 7.57
C CYS A 58 8.73 0.95 6.22
N CYS A 59 9.54 1.06 5.17
CA CYS A 59 9.27 0.43 3.88
C CYS A 59 9.13 -1.10 4.03
N ARG A 60 10.10 -1.75 4.67
CA ARG A 60 10.07 -3.21 4.89
C ARG A 60 8.82 -3.65 5.62
N ALA A 61 8.51 -3.01 6.75
CA ALA A 61 7.32 -3.35 7.54
C ALA A 61 6.02 -3.14 6.75
N SER A 62 5.91 -2.03 6.02
CA SER A 62 4.72 -1.75 5.19
C SER A 62 4.56 -2.78 4.06
N PHE A 63 5.65 -3.12 3.35
CA PHE A 63 5.63 -4.09 2.26
C PHE A 63 5.33 -5.50 2.74
N GLU A 64 5.91 -5.94 3.86
CA GLU A 64 5.61 -7.25 4.47
C GLU A 64 4.14 -7.36 4.87
N ALA A 65 3.59 -6.33 5.51
CA ALA A 65 2.18 -6.31 5.91
C ALA A 65 1.24 -6.33 4.71
N GLU A 66 1.58 -5.60 3.65
CA GLU A 66 0.82 -5.57 2.40
C GLU A 66 0.86 -6.90 1.65
N GLU A 67 2.05 -7.51 1.51
CA GLU A 67 2.20 -8.83 0.91
C GLU A 67 1.46 -9.92 1.69
N ALA A 68 1.53 -9.88 3.03
CA ALA A 68 0.78 -10.79 3.88
C ALA A 68 -0.74 -10.64 3.71
N LEU A 69 -1.21 -9.39 3.57
CA LEU A 69 -2.63 -9.13 3.30
C LEU A 69 -3.03 -9.62 1.91
N MET A 70 -2.23 -9.35 0.87
CA MET A 70 -2.48 -9.84 -0.49
C MET A 70 -2.51 -11.36 -0.56
N ALA A 71 -1.55 -12.04 0.08
CA ALA A 71 -1.50 -13.50 0.12
C ALA A 71 -2.75 -14.10 0.79
N ARG A 72 -3.26 -13.44 1.85
CA ARG A 72 -4.51 -13.85 2.53
C ARG A 72 -5.75 -13.64 1.66
N LEU A 73 -5.83 -12.52 0.95
CA LEU A 73 -7.02 -12.17 0.14
C LEU A 73 -7.08 -12.94 -1.18
N ARG A 74 -5.96 -13.08 -1.88
CA ARG A 74 -5.88 -13.70 -3.21
C ARG A 74 -5.55 -15.19 -3.16
N SER A 75 -5.28 -15.75 -1.97
CA SER A 75 -4.73 -17.10 -1.77
C SER A 75 -3.43 -17.38 -2.54
N GLN A 76 -2.77 -16.34 -3.07
CA GLN A 76 -1.55 -16.44 -3.85
C GLN A 76 -0.75 -15.14 -3.74
N ALA A 77 0.58 -15.25 -3.62
CA ALA A 77 1.49 -14.13 -3.67
C ALA A 77 1.64 -13.62 -5.12
N ASP A 78 1.72 -12.30 -5.30
CA ASP A 78 2.01 -11.67 -6.58
C ASP A 78 3.53 -11.43 -6.71
N PRO A 79 4.27 -12.26 -7.48
CA PRO A 79 5.72 -12.15 -7.56
C PRO A 79 6.17 -10.82 -8.17
N VAL A 80 5.41 -10.28 -9.12
CA VAL A 80 5.73 -8.99 -9.74
C VAL A 80 5.59 -7.85 -8.73
N HIS A 81 4.61 -7.94 -7.83
CA HIS A 81 4.45 -6.97 -6.75
C HIS A 81 5.62 -7.02 -5.76
N ARG A 82 6.06 -8.22 -5.36
CA ARG A 82 7.22 -8.40 -4.49
C ARG A 82 8.52 -7.89 -5.14
N ASP A 83 8.73 -8.16 -6.42
CA ASP A 83 9.91 -7.68 -7.14
C ASP A 83 9.97 -6.14 -7.16
N ARG A 84 8.81 -5.47 -7.24
CA ARG A 84 8.74 -4.01 -7.13
C ARG A 84 9.12 -3.52 -5.73
N HIS A 85 8.62 -4.17 -4.67
CA HIS A 85 9.04 -3.86 -3.30
C HIS A 85 10.55 -4.00 -3.11
N GLN A 86 11.10 -5.11 -3.60
CA GLN A 86 12.52 -5.39 -3.51
C GLN A 86 13.36 -4.32 -4.23
N ALA A 87 12.95 -3.90 -5.44
CA ALA A 87 13.64 -2.86 -6.18
C ALA A 87 13.68 -1.51 -5.45
N VAL A 88 12.60 -1.13 -4.75
CA VAL A 88 12.55 0.09 -3.94
C VAL A 88 13.49 -0.01 -2.74
N LEU A 89 13.49 -1.16 -2.05
CA LEU A 89 14.39 -1.39 -0.90
C LEU A 89 15.86 -1.37 -1.32
N GLU A 90 16.22 -2.04 -2.40
CA GLU A 90 17.59 -2.05 -2.92
C GLU A 90 18.08 -0.65 -3.27
N ARG A 91 17.22 0.18 -3.87
CA ARG A 91 17.56 1.57 -4.20
C ARG A 91 17.77 2.42 -2.94
N LEU A 92 16.92 2.26 -1.93
CA LEU A 92 17.07 2.94 -0.64
C LEU A 92 18.37 2.52 0.06
N GLU A 93 18.69 1.23 0.06
CA GLU A 93 19.91 0.69 0.64
C GLU A 93 21.16 1.19 -0.09
N GLN A 94 21.14 1.22 -1.43
CA GLN A 94 22.21 1.80 -2.22
C GLN A 94 22.42 3.28 -1.88
N LEU A 95 21.35 4.06 -1.80
CA LEU A 95 21.41 5.47 -1.40
C LEU A 95 22.00 5.64 0.00
N ARG A 96 21.62 4.76 0.93
CA ARG A 96 22.10 4.75 2.31
C ARG A 96 23.59 4.42 2.40
N LEU A 97 24.09 3.50 1.57
CA LEU A 97 25.50 3.13 1.50
C LEU A 97 26.36 4.23 0.85
N SER A 98 25.84 4.91 -0.17
CA SER A 98 26.57 5.96 -0.88
C SER A 98 26.42 7.35 -0.27
N LEU A 99 25.71 7.50 0.86
CA LEU A 99 25.27 8.79 1.38
C LEU A 99 26.41 9.79 1.62
N LEU A 100 27.54 9.31 2.15
CA LEU A 100 28.71 10.15 2.48
C LEU A 100 29.44 10.68 1.24
N ASP A 101 29.37 9.92 0.14
CA ASP A 101 30.02 10.24 -1.13
C ASP A 101 29.08 10.93 -2.14
N THR A 102 27.79 10.98 -1.82
CA THR A 102 26.75 11.52 -2.71
C THR A 102 26.61 13.02 -2.50
N ASP A 103 26.79 13.80 -3.57
CA ASP A 103 26.49 15.23 -3.47
C ASP A 103 25.01 15.47 -3.18
N ARG A 104 24.76 16.59 -2.52
CA ARG A 104 23.45 16.94 -1.98
C ARG A 104 22.36 17.08 -3.07
N GLY A 105 22.73 17.44 -4.30
CA GLY A 105 21.79 17.51 -5.42
C GLY A 105 21.37 16.12 -5.90
N ARG A 106 22.32 15.20 -6.04
CA ARG A 106 22.04 13.79 -6.38
C ARG A 106 21.21 13.09 -5.30
N LEU A 107 21.49 13.36 -4.03
CA LEU A 107 20.71 12.85 -2.92
C LEU A 107 19.23 13.26 -3.04
N LEU A 108 18.96 14.55 -3.28
CA LEU A 108 17.59 15.03 -3.49
C LEU A 108 16.92 14.38 -4.71
N ALA A 109 17.64 14.24 -5.82
CA ALA A 109 17.12 13.57 -7.01
C ALA A 109 16.70 12.12 -6.70
N ASN A 110 17.51 11.38 -5.94
CA ASN A 110 17.16 10.02 -5.52
C ASN A 110 15.94 9.99 -4.58
N LEU A 111 15.87 10.91 -3.62
CA LEU A 111 14.72 11.02 -2.71
C LEU A 111 13.42 11.29 -3.49
N ILE A 112 13.45 12.17 -4.50
CA ILE A 112 12.29 12.46 -5.36
C ILE A 112 11.87 11.22 -6.17
N LEU A 113 12.84 10.47 -6.70
CA LEU A 113 12.54 9.25 -7.46
C LEU A 113 11.86 8.19 -6.58
N ILE A 114 12.39 7.98 -5.37
CA ILE A 114 11.84 7.03 -4.40
C ILE A 114 10.43 7.47 -3.96
N ASP A 115 10.23 8.76 -3.69
CA ASP A 115 8.92 9.30 -3.33
C ASP A 115 7.88 9.06 -4.43
N ARG A 116 8.26 9.29 -5.69
CA ARG A 116 7.40 9.02 -6.84
C ARG A 116 7.05 7.54 -6.96
N GLU A 117 8.00 6.63 -6.73
CA GLU A 117 7.76 5.19 -6.76
C GLU A 117 6.80 4.76 -5.65
N LEU A 118 6.97 5.26 -4.43
CA LEU A 118 6.09 4.98 -3.30
C LEU A 118 4.67 5.53 -3.51
N ILE A 119 4.53 6.75 -4.05
CA ILE A 119 3.23 7.33 -4.38
C ILE A 119 2.53 6.54 -5.48
N SER A 120 3.25 6.21 -6.56
CA SER A 120 2.71 5.42 -7.68
C SER A 120 2.22 4.06 -7.18
N HIS A 121 3.01 3.39 -6.35
CA HIS A 121 2.64 2.13 -5.73
C HIS A 121 1.37 2.25 -4.89
N ALA A 122 1.28 3.25 -4.01
CA ALA A 122 0.12 3.46 -3.15
C ALA A 122 -1.16 3.82 -3.93
N ALA A 123 -1.04 4.36 -5.14
CA ALA A 123 -2.18 4.63 -6.03
C ALA A 123 -2.67 3.34 -6.73
N ASP A 124 -1.74 2.51 -7.21
CA ASP A 124 -2.04 1.22 -7.84
C ASP A 124 -2.72 0.27 -6.84
N ALA A 125 -2.22 0.20 -5.60
CA ALA A 125 -2.78 -0.62 -4.54
C ALA A 125 -4.22 -0.21 -4.18
N ARG A 126 -4.52 1.09 -4.14
CA ARG A 126 -5.89 1.60 -3.87
C ARG A 126 -6.90 1.28 -4.98
N THR A 127 -6.44 1.17 -6.22
CA THR A 127 -7.30 0.85 -7.38
C THR A 127 -7.76 -0.61 -7.35
N VAL A 128 -6.90 -1.51 -6.85
CA VAL A 128 -7.23 -2.92 -6.59
C VAL A 128 -8.31 -3.04 -5.51
N GLU A 129 -8.14 -2.34 -4.38
CA GLU A 129 -9.09 -2.41 -3.26
C GLU A 129 -10.46 -1.81 -3.60
N ALA A 130 -10.50 -0.72 -4.38
CA ALA A 130 -11.74 -0.11 -4.85
C ALA A 130 -12.52 -1.04 -5.81
N SER A 131 -11.82 -1.89 -6.55
CA SER A 131 -12.45 -2.89 -7.43
C SER A 131 -12.99 -4.08 -6.64
N GLU A 132 -12.36 -4.42 -5.51
CA GLU A 132 -12.80 -5.50 -4.61
C GLU A 132 -13.92 -5.06 -3.64
N GLY A 133 -14.04 -3.77 -3.33
CA GLY A 133 -15.16 -3.18 -2.58
C GLY A 133 -16.47 -3.04 -3.38
N ARG A 134 -16.43 -3.25 -4.70
CA ARG A 134 -17.63 -3.26 -5.55
C ARG A 134 -18.14 -4.70 -5.68
N ALA A 135 -18.84 -5.16 -4.64
CA ALA A 135 -19.65 -6.38 -4.73
C ALA A 135 -20.52 -6.31 -6.00
N ALA A 136 -20.42 -7.36 -6.82
CA ALA A 136 -21.18 -7.52 -8.04
C ALA A 136 -22.68 -7.26 -7.79
N PRO A 137 -23.41 -6.56 -8.69
CA PRO A 137 -24.86 -6.56 -8.60
C PRO A 137 -25.35 -7.99 -8.82
N ALA A 138 -25.87 -8.61 -7.77
CA ALA A 138 -26.59 -9.87 -7.84
C ALA A 138 -27.88 -9.67 -8.68
N SER A 139 -27.91 -10.24 -9.88
CA SER A 139 -29.12 -10.42 -10.71
C SER A 139 -28.71 -11.19 -11.98
N ARG A 140 -29.27 -12.33 -12.37
CA ARG A 140 -30.60 -12.93 -12.16
C ARG A 140 -30.46 -14.47 -12.18
N GLY A 141 -31.40 -15.14 -11.53
CA GLY A 141 -31.51 -16.61 -11.45
C GLY A 141 -31.69 -17.32 -12.80
N PRO A 142 -31.74 -18.66 -12.79
CA PRO A 142 -31.63 -19.49 -13.98
C PRO A 142 -32.85 -19.32 -14.90
N VAL A 143 -32.61 -18.99 -16.16
CA VAL A 143 -33.63 -19.11 -17.22
C VAL A 143 -33.63 -20.58 -17.65
N SER A 144 -34.67 -21.31 -17.25
CA SER A 144 -34.98 -22.64 -17.78
C SER A 144 -35.26 -22.55 -19.30
N PRO A 145 -34.68 -23.42 -20.14
CA PRO A 145 -35.09 -23.50 -21.54
C PRO A 145 -36.41 -24.26 -21.65
N ILE A 146 -37.39 -23.62 -22.26
CA ILE A 146 -38.68 -24.18 -22.66
C ILE A 146 -38.44 -25.25 -23.73
N GLN A 147 -38.93 -26.48 -23.52
CA GLN A 147 -38.99 -27.54 -24.53
C GLN A 147 -40.05 -27.18 -25.58
N PRO A 148 -39.80 -27.32 -26.89
CA PRO A 148 -40.87 -27.28 -27.88
C PRO A 148 -41.58 -28.64 -27.96
N GLU A 149 -42.91 -28.57 -27.88
CA GLU A 149 -43.85 -29.65 -28.06
C GLU A 149 -43.66 -30.40 -29.39
N GLN A 150 -43.82 -31.72 -29.34
CA GLN A 150 -44.11 -32.53 -30.52
C GLN A 150 -45.55 -32.24 -30.95
N GLN A 151 -45.74 -31.87 -32.22
CA GLN A 151 -47.03 -32.00 -32.89
C GLN A 151 -46.82 -32.67 -34.26
N HIS A 152 -47.27 -33.95 -34.27
CA HIS A 152 -47.92 -34.74 -35.32
C HIS A 152 -47.58 -34.49 -36.80
#